data_AF-A0A533XE48-F1
#
_entry.id   AF-A0A533XE48-F1
#
_cell.length_a   1.000
_cell.length_b   1.000
_cell.length_c   1.000
_cell.angle_alpha   90.00
_cell.angle_beta   90.00
_cell.angle_gamma   90.00
#
_symmetry.space_group_name_H-M   'P 1'
#
loop_
_entity.id
_entity.type
_entity.pdbx_description
1 polymer ?
#
loop_
_entity_poly.entity_id
_entity_poly.type
_entity_poly.pdbx_seq_one_letter_code
_entity_poly.pdbx_strand_id
1 'polypeptide(L)'
;MGWKDNGAGARSSGLQKSVNRQVGRASNTSDSKPNPFDNAQEQLKIAAEHLKLEPWIHQILASPRRILTVYLPVKMDDGGMKVFTGYRVQYNDARGPSKGGIRYHPNVTLDEVKALACWMTWKCSIADIPFGGAKGGVICNPKEMSNLELERMTRRYAS
;
A
#
# COMPACT_ATOMS: atom_id res chain seq x y z
N MET A 1 47.92 54.77 22.59
CA MET A 1 48.53 53.65 21.84
C MET A 1 47.40 52.76 21.31
N GLY A 2 47.12 52.60 20.02
CA GLY A 2 47.63 53.23 18.80
C GLY A 2 46.69 52.93 17.61
N TRP A 3 46.42 53.97 16.81
CA TRP A 3 46.27 54.03 15.33
C TRP A 3 45.09 53.23 14.69
N LYS A 4 44.00 53.83 14.19
CA LYS A 4 43.79 54.61 12.93
C LYS A 4 44.17 53.81 11.66
N ASP A 5 43.39 53.63 10.59
CA ASP A 5 42.39 54.49 9.91
C ASP A 5 41.41 53.69 9.02
N ASN A 6 40.24 54.32 8.77
CA ASN A 6 39.26 53.98 7.73
C ASN A 6 39.61 54.69 6.41
N GLY A 7 39.36 54.03 5.27
CA GLY A 7 38.76 54.67 4.09
C GLY A 7 39.60 54.75 2.81
N ALA A 8 39.17 54.01 1.79
CA ALA A 8 39.17 54.33 0.33
C ALA A 8 38.77 53.02 -0.39
N GLY A 9 37.89 52.94 -1.37
CA GLY A 9 37.49 53.92 -2.37
C GLY A 9 37.53 53.25 -3.74
N ALA A 10 36.36 52.80 -4.20
CA ALA A 10 35.93 52.75 -5.60
C ALA A 10 36.42 51.64 -6.58
N ARG A 11 35.52 51.42 -7.55
CA ARG A 11 35.69 50.91 -8.94
C ARG A 11 35.45 49.40 -9.13
N SER A 12 34.24 49.02 -9.55
CA SER A 12 33.79 48.89 -10.96
C SER A 12 34.53 47.74 -11.67
N SER A 13 33.90 46.57 -11.77
CA SER A 13 33.03 46.18 -12.90
C SER A 13 33.78 45.35 -13.93
N GLY A 14 33.34 44.09 -14.07
CA GLY A 14 33.36 43.37 -15.33
C GLY A 14 34.62 42.59 -15.65
N LEU A 15 34.66 41.32 -15.24
CA LEU A 15 34.81 40.17 -16.16
C LEU A 15 34.79 38.88 -15.33
N GLN A 16 33.63 38.23 -15.22
CA GLN A 16 33.44 36.79 -14.92
C GLN A 16 31.94 36.54 -14.71
N LYS A 17 31.16 36.66 -15.79
CA LYS A 17 29.85 36.01 -15.89
C LYS A 17 29.95 34.97 -16.98
N SER A 18 30.40 33.78 -16.60
CA SER A 18 30.32 32.59 -17.43
C SER A 18 29.85 31.43 -16.57
N VAL A 19 28.78 30.80 -17.05
CA VAL A 19 28.36 29.42 -16.74
C VAL A 19 27.69 29.20 -15.38
N ASN A 20 26.37 29.45 -15.33
CA ASN A 20 25.34 28.43 -15.06
C ASN A 20 24.01 29.11 -14.72
N ARG A 21 23.15 29.28 -15.73
CA ARG A 21 21.75 29.65 -15.53
C ARG A 21 20.89 28.59 -16.19
N GLN A 22 20.80 27.43 -15.53
CA GLN A 22 19.77 26.41 -15.75
C GLN A 22 19.88 25.39 -14.62
N VAL A 23 19.44 25.76 -13.42
CA VAL A 23 18.98 24.75 -12.46
C VAL A 23 17.54 24.46 -12.85
N GLY A 24 17.38 23.41 -13.65
CA GLY A 24 16.08 22.87 -14.02
C GLY A 24 15.29 22.56 -12.76
N ARG A 25 14.05 23.05 -12.72
CA ARG A 25 13.02 22.57 -11.82
C ARG A 25 12.76 21.11 -12.21
N ALA A 26 13.35 20.17 -11.49
CA ALA A 26 12.99 18.77 -11.60
C ALA A 26 11.54 18.63 -11.10
N SER A 27 10.59 18.65 -12.04
CA SER A 27 9.24 18.16 -11.82
C SER A 27 9.30 16.64 -11.69
N ASN A 28 9.65 16.14 -10.50
CA ASN A 28 9.39 14.74 -10.15
C ASN A 28 7.91 14.60 -9.81
N THR A 29 7.05 14.68 -10.82
CA THR A 29 5.72 14.07 -10.75
C THR A 29 5.88 12.65 -11.23
N SER A 30 6.25 11.74 -10.32
CA SER A 30 6.07 10.32 -10.60
C SER A 30 4.56 10.08 -10.71
N ASP A 31 4.08 9.72 -11.89
CA ASP A 31 2.74 9.16 -12.12
C ASP A 31 2.64 7.78 -11.42
N SER A 32 2.77 7.77 -10.10
CA SER A 32 2.54 6.59 -9.28
C SER A 32 1.04 6.37 -9.24
N LYS A 33 0.58 5.23 -9.74
CA LYS A 33 -0.82 4.81 -9.57
C LYS A 33 -1.22 4.98 -8.10
N PRO A 34 -2.40 5.57 -7.81
CA PRO A 34 -2.83 5.81 -6.44
C PRO A 34 -2.89 4.49 -5.68
N ASN A 35 -2.25 4.43 -4.51
CA ASN A 35 -2.25 3.25 -3.66
C ASN A 35 -3.65 3.09 -3.02
N PRO A 36 -4.34 1.96 -3.22
CA PRO A 36 -5.66 1.74 -2.63
C PRO A 36 -5.67 1.82 -1.10
N PHE A 37 -4.55 1.46 -0.44
CA PHE A 37 -4.49 1.49 1.02
C PHE A 37 -4.40 2.90 1.57
N ASP A 38 -3.65 3.78 0.92
CA ASP A 38 -3.57 5.20 1.30
C ASP A 38 -4.96 5.85 1.20
N ASN A 39 -5.73 5.54 0.15
CA ASN A 39 -7.11 5.99 0.03
C ASN A 39 -8.01 5.47 1.17
N ALA A 40 -7.85 4.22 1.58
CA ALA A 40 -8.60 3.66 2.71
C ALA A 40 -8.21 4.31 4.05
N GLN A 41 -6.94 4.66 4.23
CA GLN A 41 -6.45 5.37 5.41
C GLN A 41 -7.01 6.80 5.48
N GLU A 42 -7.02 7.53 4.36
CA GLU A 42 -7.58 8.88 4.32
C GLU A 42 -9.08 8.89 4.64
N GLN A 43 -9.84 7.93 4.11
CA GLN A 43 -11.26 7.76 4.46
C GLN A 43 -11.46 7.49 5.95
N LEU A 44 -10.63 6.62 6.55
CA LEU A 44 -10.69 6.35 7.98
C LEU A 44 -10.35 7.59 8.81
N LYS A 45 -9.36 8.38 8.38
CA LYS A 45 -8.96 9.61 9.06
C LYS A 45 -10.11 10.62 9.09
N ILE A 46 -10.75 10.87 7.94
CA ILE A 46 -11.92 11.75 7.84
C ILE A 46 -13.02 11.28 8.80
N ALA A 47 -13.34 9.98 8.80
CA ALA A 47 -14.35 9.44 9.71
C ALA A 47 -13.96 9.58 11.20
N ALA A 48 -12.68 9.35 11.53
CA ALA A 48 -12.17 9.48 12.89
C ALA A 48 -12.25 10.92 13.41
N GLU A 49 -11.98 11.91 12.55
CA GLU A 49 -12.13 13.34 12.87
C GLU A 49 -13.58 13.71 13.14
N HIS A 50 -14.51 13.25 12.29
CA HIS A 50 -15.95 13.49 12.49
C HIS A 50 -16.49 12.85 13.77
N LEU A 51 -16.01 11.65 14.11
CA LEU A 51 -16.40 10.93 15.33
C LEU A 51 -15.62 11.38 16.57
N LYS A 52 -14.62 12.25 16.42
CA LYS A 52 -13.70 12.69 17.48
C LYS A 52 -13.08 11.51 18.24
N LEU A 53 -12.63 10.50 17.49
CA LEU A 53 -12.02 9.30 18.09
C LEU A 53 -10.73 9.67 18.82
N GLU A 54 -10.49 9.00 19.95
CA GLU A 54 -9.20 9.11 20.62
C GLU A 54 -8.07 8.59 19.70
N PRO A 55 -6.86 9.19 19.75
CA PRO A 55 -5.78 8.84 18.84
C PRO A 55 -5.43 7.35 18.83
N TRP A 56 -5.48 6.69 19.99
CA TRP A 56 -5.18 5.26 20.09
C TRP A 56 -6.25 4.38 19.41
N ILE A 57 -7.53 4.80 19.42
CA ILE A 57 -8.60 4.10 18.72
C ILE A 57 -8.34 4.17 17.22
N HIS A 58 -8.03 5.37 16.71
CA HIS A 58 -7.70 5.54 15.29
C HIS A 58 -6.51 4.65 14.89
N GLN A 59 -5.45 4.59 15.70
CA GLN A 59 -4.28 3.74 15.43
C GLN A 59 -4.62 2.25 15.34
N ILE A 60 -5.49 1.75 16.23
CA ILE A 60 -5.99 0.37 16.18
C ILE A 60 -6.79 0.13 14.90
N LEU A 61 -7.69 1.06 14.54
CA LEU A 61 -8.54 0.93 13.35
C LEU A 61 -7.76 1.12 12.04
N ALA A 62 -6.62 1.83 12.06
CA ALA A 62 -5.75 2.06 10.92
C ALA A 62 -4.85 0.84 10.59
N SER A 63 -4.66 -0.06 11.54
CA SER A 63 -3.70 -1.15 11.44
C SER A 63 -4.39 -2.50 11.21
N PRO A 64 -3.99 -3.28 10.19
CA PRO A 64 -4.45 -4.66 10.06
C PRO A 64 -3.97 -5.50 11.25
N ARG A 65 -4.88 -6.25 11.87
CA ARG A 65 -4.56 -7.16 12.99
C ARG A 65 -3.55 -8.26 12.61
N ARG A 66 -3.65 -8.82 11.41
CA ARG A 66 -2.73 -9.86 10.92
C ARG A 66 -2.60 -9.81 9.40
N ILE A 67 -1.36 -9.94 8.93
CA ILE A 67 -1.02 -10.10 7.52
C ILE A 67 -0.25 -11.41 7.38
N LEU A 68 -0.72 -12.28 6.50
CA LEU A 68 -0.05 -13.52 6.14
C LEU A 68 0.35 -13.45 4.66
N THR A 69 1.64 -13.68 4.39
CA THR A 69 2.15 -13.92 3.03
C THR A 69 2.56 -15.38 2.94
N VAL A 70 2.11 -16.06 1.89
CA VAL A 70 2.41 -17.48 1.64
C VAL A 70 3.01 -17.64 0.25
N TYR A 71 3.93 -18.60 0.13
CA TYR A 71 4.52 -19.00 -1.14
C TYR A 71 4.03 -20.41 -1.48
N LEU A 72 3.43 -20.56 -2.66
CA LEU A 72 2.66 -21.73 -3.05
C LEU A 72 3.38 -22.45 -4.19
N PRO A 73 4.23 -23.46 -3.90
CA PRO A 73 4.80 -24.31 -4.94
C PRO A 73 3.70 -25.20 -5.53
N VAL A 74 3.48 -25.11 -6.84
CA VAL A 74 2.45 -25.82 -7.58
C VAL A 74 3.08 -26.50 -8.78
N LYS A 75 2.74 -27.78 -9.00
CA LYS A 75 3.10 -28.52 -10.20
C LYS A 75 2.16 -28.14 -11.34
N MET A 76 2.74 -27.61 -12.41
CA MET A 76 2.06 -27.19 -13.64
C MET A 76 1.81 -28.39 -14.55
N ASP A 77 0.94 -28.23 -15.53
CA ASP A 77 0.54 -29.32 -16.44
C ASP A 77 1.65 -29.71 -17.43
N ASP A 78 2.59 -28.80 -17.71
CA ASP A 78 3.82 -29.07 -18.47
C ASP A 78 4.85 -29.90 -17.67
N GLY A 79 4.54 -30.25 -16.42
CA GLY A 79 5.41 -30.99 -15.51
C GLY A 79 6.36 -30.10 -14.69
N GLY A 80 6.44 -28.81 -14.99
CA GLY A 80 7.25 -27.83 -14.27
C GLY A 80 6.69 -27.47 -12.89
N MET A 81 7.51 -26.78 -12.10
CA MET A 81 7.11 -26.21 -10.81
C MET A 81 7.05 -24.69 -10.90
N LYS A 82 5.96 -24.10 -10.41
CA LYS A 82 5.79 -22.65 -10.29
C LYS A 82 5.46 -22.27 -8.86
N VAL A 83 6.11 -21.23 -8.35
CA VAL A 83 5.82 -20.69 -7.00
C VAL A 83 4.96 -19.44 -7.14
N PHE A 84 3.74 -19.49 -6.61
CA PHE A 84 2.84 -18.33 -6.58
C PHE A 84 2.95 -17.62 -5.23
N THR A 85 2.70 -16.31 -5.20
CA THR A 85 2.60 -15.55 -3.95
C THR A 85 1.14 -15.35 -3.60
N GLY A 86 0.76 -15.71 -2.37
CA GLY A 86 -0.56 -15.50 -1.80
C GLY A 86 -0.51 -14.57 -0.59
N TYR A 87 -1.61 -13.86 -0.35
CA TYR A 87 -1.82 -12.99 0.79
C TYR A 87 -3.14 -13.32 1.48
N ARG A 88 -3.15 -13.23 2.81
CA ARG A 88 -4.35 -13.17 3.62
C ARG A 88 -4.20 -12.06 4.66
N VAL A 89 -5.00 -11.01 4.51
CA VAL A 89 -5.09 -9.93 5.49
C VAL A 89 -6.36 -10.12 6.30
N GLN A 90 -6.21 -10.23 7.62
CA GLN A 90 -7.29 -10.12 8.59
C GLN A 90 -7.16 -8.76 9.24
N TYR A 91 -8.07 -7.86 8.90
CA TYR A 91 -7.96 -6.47 9.25
C TYR A 91 -8.45 -6.23 10.68
N ASN A 92 -9.64 -6.74 11.01
CA ASN A 92 -10.25 -6.61 12.32
C ASN A 92 -11.16 -7.82 12.60
N ASP A 93 -11.31 -8.20 13.86
CA ASP A 93 -12.14 -9.31 14.34
C ASP A 93 -13.06 -8.92 15.52
N ALA A 94 -13.18 -7.62 15.84
CA ALA A 94 -13.92 -7.14 17.00
C ALA A 94 -15.41 -7.50 16.97
N ARG A 95 -16.01 -7.59 15.77
CA ARG A 95 -17.42 -7.98 15.59
C ARG A 95 -17.64 -9.49 15.40
N GLY A 96 -16.56 -10.29 15.37
CA GLY A 96 -16.63 -11.72 15.08
C GLY A 96 -15.58 -12.16 14.05
N PRO A 97 -15.68 -13.42 13.55
CA PRO A 97 -14.70 -13.97 12.61
C PRO A 97 -14.50 -13.08 11.37
N SER A 98 -13.26 -12.97 10.89
CA SER A 98 -12.96 -12.08 9.77
C SER A 98 -13.46 -12.64 8.44
N LYS A 99 -14.35 -11.91 7.76
CA LYS A 99 -14.95 -12.29 6.48
C LYS A 99 -14.37 -11.50 5.31
N GLY A 100 -14.12 -12.21 4.22
CA GLY A 100 -13.93 -11.63 2.89
C GLY A 100 -13.28 -12.58 1.90
N GLY A 101 -13.59 -12.35 0.63
CA GLY A 101 -13.20 -13.24 -0.48
C GLY A 101 -11.70 -13.24 -0.79
N ILE A 102 -11.34 -14.03 -1.79
CA ILE A 102 -9.97 -14.18 -2.31
C ILE A 102 -9.99 -13.69 -3.77
N ARG A 103 -9.01 -12.88 -4.16
CA ARG A 103 -8.87 -12.37 -5.54
C ARG A 103 -7.72 -13.07 -6.25
N TYR A 104 -7.98 -13.62 -7.43
CA TYR A 104 -6.95 -14.12 -8.33
C TYR A 104 -6.75 -13.12 -9.46
N HIS A 105 -5.58 -12.50 -9.52
CA HIS A 105 -5.25 -11.52 -10.55
C HIS A 105 -3.72 -11.34 -10.64
N PRO A 106 -3.14 -11.13 -11.84
CA PRO A 106 -1.68 -10.99 -11.99
C PRO A 106 -1.12 -9.74 -11.29
N ASN A 107 -1.96 -8.74 -11.05
CA ASN A 107 -1.57 -7.48 -10.42
C ASN A 107 -2.00 -7.37 -8.94
N VAL A 108 -2.34 -8.49 -8.28
CA VAL A 108 -2.62 -8.43 -6.82
C VAL A 108 -1.40 -7.89 -6.09
N THR A 109 -1.60 -6.87 -5.26
CA THR A 109 -0.57 -6.35 -4.35
C THR A 109 -1.01 -6.48 -2.90
N LEU A 110 -0.05 -6.48 -1.96
CA LEU A 110 -0.38 -6.53 -0.54
C LEU A 110 -1.25 -5.33 -0.12
N ASP A 111 -0.92 -4.13 -0.59
CA ASP A 111 -1.66 -2.92 -0.21
C ASP A 111 -3.09 -2.91 -0.75
N GLU A 112 -3.31 -3.42 -1.97
CA GLU A 112 -4.66 -3.65 -2.47
C GLU A 112 -5.45 -4.60 -1.56
N VAL A 113 -4.84 -5.70 -1.11
CA VAL A 113 -5.49 -6.67 -0.22
C VAL A 113 -5.77 -6.05 1.16
N LYS A 114 -4.86 -5.21 1.70
CA LYS A 114 -5.10 -4.45 2.95
C LYS A 114 -6.29 -3.50 2.80
N ALA A 115 -6.34 -2.72 1.73
CA ALA A 115 -7.43 -1.78 1.46
C ALA A 115 -8.79 -2.50 1.38
N LEU A 116 -8.85 -3.58 0.61
CA LEU A 116 -10.05 -4.39 0.48
C LEU A 116 -10.47 -5.05 1.81
N ALA A 117 -9.52 -5.46 2.65
CA ALA A 117 -9.82 -6.02 3.97
C ALA A 117 -10.34 -4.94 4.94
N CYS A 118 -9.78 -3.73 4.89
CA CYS A 118 -10.24 -2.55 5.61
C CYS A 118 -11.70 -2.23 5.24
N TRP A 119 -12.01 -2.10 3.94
CA TRP A 119 -13.37 -1.85 3.48
C TRP A 119 -14.35 -3.00 3.80
N MET A 120 -13.89 -4.25 3.89
CA MET A 120 -14.74 -5.35 4.37
C MET A 120 -15.13 -5.15 5.84
N THR A 121 -14.24 -4.63 6.69
CA THR A 121 -14.55 -4.30 8.10
C THR A 121 -15.67 -3.27 8.17
N TRP A 122 -15.54 -2.17 7.43
CA TRP A 122 -16.53 -1.08 7.44
C TRP A 122 -17.84 -1.50 6.83
N LYS A 123 -17.81 -2.20 5.68
CA LYS A 123 -19.03 -2.69 5.03
C LYS A 123 -19.84 -3.60 5.94
N CYS A 124 -19.19 -4.56 6.62
CA CYS A 124 -19.88 -5.44 7.56
C CYS A 124 -20.40 -4.66 8.79
N SER A 125 -19.61 -3.73 9.31
CA SER A 125 -19.99 -2.93 10.47
C SER A 125 -21.20 -2.03 10.19
N ILE A 126 -21.23 -1.37 9.04
CA ILE A 126 -22.33 -0.48 8.63
C ILE A 126 -23.62 -1.26 8.35
N ALA A 127 -23.50 -2.45 7.75
CA ALA A 127 -24.64 -3.31 7.44
C ALA A 127 -25.14 -4.15 8.64
N ASP A 128 -24.59 -3.90 9.83
CA ASP A 128 -24.87 -4.64 11.06
C ASP A 128 -24.66 -6.18 10.98
N ILE A 129 -23.63 -6.59 10.26
CA ILE A 129 -23.28 -8.01 10.09
C ILE A 129 -22.19 -8.38 11.13
N PRO A 130 -22.34 -9.47 11.90
CA PRO A 130 -21.42 -9.85 12.98
C PRO A 130 -20.15 -10.53 12.45
N PHE A 131 -19.43 -9.85 11.57
CA PHE A 131 -18.14 -10.29 11.04
C PHE A 131 -17.14 -9.15 11.05
N GLY A 132 -15.89 -9.48 11.35
CA GLY A 132 -14.76 -8.61 11.08
C GLY A 132 -14.41 -8.58 9.59
N GLY A 133 -13.43 -7.75 9.20
CA GLY A 133 -12.99 -7.65 7.81
C GLY A 133 -11.74 -8.47 7.51
N ALA A 134 -11.75 -9.17 6.38
CA ALA A 134 -10.58 -9.80 5.81
C ALA A 134 -10.60 -9.71 4.28
N LYS A 135 -9.45 -9.99 3.66
CA LYS A 135 -9.33 -10.24 2.23
C LYS A 135 -8.14 -11.14 1.96
N GLY A 136 -8.26 -12.00 0.96
CA GLY A 136 -7.12 -12.73 0.42
C GLY A 136 -6.85 -12.35 -1.03
N GLY A 137 -5.68 -12.72 -1.52
CA GLY A 137 -5.35 -12.64 -2.93
C GLY A 137 -4.22 -13.57 -3.31
N VAL A 138 -4.19 -14.04 -4.55
CA VAL A 138 -3.07 -14.78 -5.11
C VAL A 138 -2.66 -14.10 -6.41
N ILE A 139 -1.35 -13.86 -6.55
CA ILE A 139 -0.75 -13.29 -7.74
C ILE A 139 -0.68 -14.39 -8.81
N CYS A 140 -1.72 -14.50 -9.63
CA CYS A 140 -1.79 -15.45 -10.75
C CYS A 140 -2.70 -14.90 -11.86
N ASN A 141 -2.53 -15.38 -13.09
CA ASN A 141 -3.46 -15.14 -14.18
C ASN A 141 -4.32 -16.38 -14.42
N PRO A 142 -5.57 -16.44 -13.92
CA PRO A 142 -6.43 -17.62 -14.11
C PRO A 142 -6.74 -17.95 -15.57
N LYS A 143 -6.61 -16.97 -16.49
CA LYS A 143 -6.88 -17.18 -17.91
C LYS A 143 -5.76 -17.93 -18.64
N GLU A 144 -4.57 -17.97 -18.04
CA GLU A 144 -3.39 -18.68 -18.56
C GLU A 144 -3.15 -20.01 -17.84
N MET A 145 -4.07 -20.43 -16.97
CA MET A 145 -3.95 -21.65 -16.18
C MET A 145 -5.06 -22.62 -16.55
N SER A 146 -4.76 -23.91 -16.53
CA SER A 146 -5.79 -24.93 -16.64
C SER A 146 -6.65 -25.00 -15.37
N ASN A 147 -7.82 -25.63 -15.46
CA ASN A 147 -8.67 -25.87 -14.28
C ASN A 147 -7.95 -26.70 -13.21
N LEU A 148 -7.11 -27.66 -13.61
CA LEU A 148 -6.37 -28.51 -12.68
C LEU A 148 -5.25 -27.74 -11.98
N GLU A 149 -4.54 -26.86 -12.70
CA GLU A 149 -3.53 -25.99 -12.11
C GLU A 149 -4.16 -25.01 -11.11
N LEU A 150 -5.30 -24.41 -11.47
CA LEU A 150 -6.07 -23.54 -10.59
C LEU A 150 -6.54 -24.27 -9.34
N GLU A 151 -7.01 -25.51 -9.47
CA GLU A 151 -7.41 -26.34 -8.34
C GLU A 151 -6.22 -26.63 -7.41
N ARG A 152 -5.09 -27.13 -7.96
CA ARG A 152 -3.88 -27.43 -7.17
C ARG A 152 -3.38 -26.20 -6.43
N MET A 153 -3.33 -25.05 -7.10
CA MET A 153 -2.96 -23.77 -6.49
C MET A 153 -3.93 -23.38 -5.38
N THR A 154 -5.23 -23.45 -5.62
CA THR A 154 -6.26 -23.08 -4.64
C THR A 154 -6.21 -23.98 -3.40
N ARG A 155 -6.04 -25.29 -3.58
CA ARG A 155 -5.87 -26.24 -2.47
C ARG A 155 -4.62 -25.92 -1.65
N ARG A 156 -3.51 -25.60 -2.32
CA ARG A 156 -2.27 -25.21 -1.66
C ARG A 156 -2.37 -23.89 -0.91
N TYR A 157 -3.19 -22.94 -1.40
CA TYR A 157 -3.48 -21.69 -0.69
C TYR A 157 -4.32 -21.93 0.59
N ALA A 158 -5.18 -22.95 0.59
CA ALA A 158 -6.09 -23.24 1.70
C ALA A 158 -5.50 -24.14 2.80
N SER A 159 -4.39 -24.84 2.52
CA SER A 159 -3.68 -25.71 3.47
C SER A 159 -2.77 -24.91 4.40
#